data_AF-A0AAX4PH69-F1
#
_entry.id   AF-A0AAX4PH69-F1
#
_cell.length_a   1.000
_cell.length_b   1.000
_cell.length_c   1.000
_cell.angle_alpha   90.00
_cell.angle_beta   90.00
_cell.angle_gamma   90.00
#
_symmetry.space_group_name_H-M   'P 1'
#
loop_
_entity.id
_entity.type
_entity.pdbx_description
1 polymer ?
#
loop_
_entity_poly.entity_id
_entity_poly.type
_entity_poly.pdbx_seq_one_letter_code
_entity_poly.pdbx_strand_id
1 'polypeptide(L)'
;MKDLEEVEHSKDENSRYFTFEHGDASKSFKKAVGVDWLTDKEKEERNRCEPPPLKYKYYQDKAGILVFLAGLAVFATFLSLSIVEEKPGEYACYRSECERNYASVNETWTFYKVDKAENVRLGNPNECWGVFNVTSNAWVDADYQIKTDAFYAKVNCTLQHTLYDDLQKAGGVGIYAIVFALALSLSSVFVVVALKKPGLMIPCSHGVGVAVALGCACASFAVGSGWAAVLVIVPGVHLLYMIGVWRRFKESNAIMEACGQLMKERALLRVAFAAAMVTCAWIMLWVYVFVVVCGRYTVAGDIVMFFLLLWFTQIAKYVAHTTIAGVTAMWYYGKRPYSPVRKALRRSLTTSFGSIALGALIVGVSRSFAIAAAYFRTSVNALMQIFGLCVILVDNVLGTFNVYGFCHIAVYGKPYIVASREAFEVMATSGMRGIAVDHLISGASIAMSFAVGAVCAGAGWVLTTSVFDYGGDKVLVVYVVCFFVGFVTGVIVLDVFESIATTIYTCFAEEPYLLEGVNSPLYRSLMNSWYKSQEPAKTESDSGETESVSSVHSSELAHSEPEDDKV
;
A
#
# COMPACT_ATOMS: atom_id res chain seq x y z
N MET A 1 -8.36 -30.78 60.68
CA MET A 1 -8.38 -31.96 59.77
C MET A 1 -9.78 -32.27 59.23
N LYS A 2 -10.80 -31.42 59.48
CA LYS A 2 -12.10 -31.45 58.78
C LYS A 2 -12.27 -30.29 57.78
N ASP A 3 -11.47 -29.22 57.88
CA ASP A 3 -11.58 -28.05 57.00
C ASP A 3 -10.69 -28.12 55.74
N LEU A 4 -10.01 -29.24 55.51
CA LEU A 4 -9.24 -29.50 54.29
C LEU A 4 -10.00 -30.37 53.27
N GLU A 5 -11.06 -31.07 53.69
CA GLU A 5 -11.90 -31.89 52.80
C GLU A 5 -12.96 -31.06 52.05
N GLU A 6 -13.41 -29.91 52.60
CA GLU A 6 -14.36 -29.02 51.89
C GLU A 6 -13.72 -28.23 50.74
N VAL A 7 -12.39 -28.02 50.76
CA VAL A 7 -11.68 -27.32 49.69
C VAL A 7 -11.35 -28.24 48.51
N GLU A 8 -11.18 -29.55 48.75
CA GLU A 8 -11.04 -30.54 47.68
C GLU A 8 -12.39 -30.91 47.04
N HIS A 9 -13.48 -30.94 47.82
CA HIS A 9 -14.80 -31.22 47.26
C HIS A 9 -15.36 -30.08 46.37
N SER A 10 -14.92 -28.84 46.60
CA SER A 10 -15.23 -27.67 45.74
C SER A 10 -14.46 -27.65 44.41
N LYS A 11 -13.27 -28.27 44.34
CA LYS A 11 -12.48 -28.37 43.10
C LYS A 11 -13.02 -29.42 42.15
N ASP A 12 -13.65 -30.48 42.67
CA ASP A 12 -14.22 -31.56 41.85
C ASP A 12 -15.60 -31.23 41.27
N GLU A 13 -16.40 -30.34 41.89
CA GLU A 13 -17.70 -29.92 41.33
C GLU A 13 -17.60 -28.85 40.22
N ASN A 14 -16.56 -28.00 40.24
CA ASN A 14 -16.34 -27.01 39.18
C ASN A 14 -15.68 -27.59 37.91
N SER A 15 -15.27 -28.87 37.93
CA SER A 15 -14.71 -29.56 36.77
C SER A 15 -15.76 -30.15 35.82
N ARG A 16 -17.05 -30.15 36.19
CA ARG A 16 -18.14 -30.75 35.40
C ARG A 16 -18.92 -29.79 34.51
N TYR A 17 -18.58 -28.50 34.52
CA TYR A 17 -19.18 -27.51 33.64
C TYR A 17 -18.09 -26.85 32.78
N PHE A 18 -17.48 -27.59 31.85
CA PHE A 18 -16.85 -27.08 30.61
C PHE A 18 -16.13 -28.23 29.87
N THR A 19 -16.83 -29.34 29.63
CA THR A 19 -16.46 -30.25 28.55
C THR A 19 -17.38 -29.99 27.36
N PHE A 20 -17.04 -28.98 26.55
CA PHE A 20 -17.58 -28.90 25.20
C PHE A 20 -16.94 -30.01 24.36
N GLU A 21 -17.48 -31.24 24.47
CA GLU A 21 -17.40 -32.21 23.38
C GLU A 21 -18.32 -31.75 22.25
N HIS A 22 -17.87 -30.77 21.48
CA HIS A 22 -18.46 -30.40 20.20
C HIS A 22 -17.55 -30.85 19.06
N GLY A 23 -17.45 -32.18 18.91
CA GLY A 23 -16.68 -32.81 17.83
C GLY A 23 -17.45 -33.89 17.08
N ASP A 24 -18.08 -34.82 17.81
CA ASP A 24 -18.56 -36.08 17.21
C ASP A 24 -20.04 -36.41 17.41
N ALA A 25 -20.69 -35.94 18.49
CA ALA A 25 -22.13 -36.20 18.70
C ALA A 25 -23.01 -35.54 17.61
N SER A 26 -22.69 -34.31 17.22
CA SER A 26 -23.40 -33.56 16.16
C SER A 26 -23.23 -34.20 14.78
N LYS A 27 -22.05 -34.75 14.48
CA LYS A 27 -21.78 -35.42 13.19
C LYS A 27 -22.49 -36.76 13.07
N SER A 28 -22.53 -37.53 14.17
CA SER A 28 -23.25 -38.81 14.22
C SER A 28 -24.77 -38.61 14.06
N PHE A 29 -25.33 -37.57 14.70
CA PHE A 29 -26.77 -37.28 14.64
C PHE A 29 -27.20 -36.60 13.33
N LYS A 30 -26.35 -35.74 12.71
CA LYS A 30 -26.60 -35.21 11.35
C LYS A 30 -26.69 -36.30 10.30
N LYS A 31 -25.90 -37.37 10.43
CA LYS A 31 -25.91 -38.52 9.52
C LYS A 31 -27.21 -39.33 9.65
N ALA A 32 -27.89 -39.24 10.79
CA ALA A 32 -29.14 -39.96 11.07
C ALA A 32 -30.41 -39.18 10.67
N VAL A 33 -30.42 -37.85 10.77
CA VAL A 33 -31.67 -37.05 10.63
C VAL A 33 -31.65 -36.04 9.48
N GLY A 34 -30.47 -35.73 8.90
CA GLY A 34 -30.37 -34.86 7.70
C GLY A 34 -30.71 -33.37 7.91
N VAL A 35 -31.03 -32.94 9.14
CA VAL A 35 -31.40 -31.55 9.49
C VAL A 35 -30.28 -30.90 10.32
N ASP A 36 -29.88 -29.67 9.96
CA ASP A 36 -28.89 -28.86 10.70
C ASP A 36 -29.63 -27.85 11.60
N TRP A 37 -29.82 -28.20 12.87
CA TRP A 37 -30.54 -27.42 13.90
C TRP A 37 -29.80 -26.18 14.40
N LEU A 38 -28.59 -25.90 13.91
CA LEU A 38 -27.92 -24.64 14.23
C LEU A 38 -28.67 -23.44 13.65
N THR A 39 -28.82 -22.39 14.45
CA THR A 39 -29.21 -21.06 13.99
C THR A 39 -28.21 -20.55 12.95
N ASP A 40 -28.61 -19.56 12.15
CA ASP A 40 -27.70 -19.00 11.13
C ASP A 40 -26.45 -18.37 11.75
N LYS A 41 -26.58 -17.78 12.95
CA LYS A 41 -25.46 -17.28 13.75
C LYS A 41 -24.51 -18.40 14.19
N GLU A 42 -25.03 -19.50 14.74
CA GLU A 42 -24.19 -20.64 15.13
C GLU A 42 -23.54 -21.33 13.93
N LYS A 43 -24.23 -21.37 12.78
CA LYS A 43 -23.64 -21.84 11.51
C LYS A 43 -22.49 -20.94 11.07
N GLU A 44 -22.64 -19.63 11.19
CA GLU A 44 -21.61 -18.65 10.86
C GLU A 44 -20.40 -18.76 11.79
N GLU A 45 -20.62 -18.85 13.10
CA GLU A 45 -19.58 -19.06 14.11
C GLU A 45 -18.81 -20.38 13.88
N ARG A 46 -19.54 -21.48 13.62
CA ARG A 46 -18.97 -22.78 13.26
C ARG A 46 -18.11 -22.68 12.01
N ASN A 47 -18.60 -21.99 10.97
CA ASN A 47 -17.97 -21.90 9.66
C ASN A 47 -16.87 -20.81 9.58
N ARG A 48 -16.58 -20.06 10.67
CA ARG A 48 -15.47 -19.08 10.69
C ARG A 48 -14.17 -19.70 10.20
N CYS A 49 -13.44 -19.02 9.33
CA CYS A 49 -12.20 -19.52 8.74
C CYS A 49 -12.35 -20.84 7.94
N GLU A 50 -13.57 -21.25 7.59
CA GLU A 50 -13.85 -22.38 6.70
C GLU A 50 -14.38 -21.88 5.35
N PRO A 51 -14.09 -22.59 4.25
CA PRO A 51 -14.73 -22.29 2.98
C PRO A 51 -16.24 -22.53 3.12
N PRO A 52 -17.09 -21.68 2.51
CA PRO A 52 -18.53 -21.91 2.53
C PRO A 52 -18.88 -23.26 1.91
N PRO A 53 -19.93 -23.96 2.39
CA PRO A 53 -20.35 -25.24 1.82
C PRO A 53 -20.66 -25.08 0.33
N LEU A 54 -20.35 -26.11 -0.49
CA LEU A 54 -20.55 -26.12 -1.95
C LEU A 54 -21.96 -25.69 -2.41
N LYS A 55 -22.98 -25.83 -1.53
CA LYS A 55 -24.37 -25.47 -1.80
C LYS A 55 -24.62 -23.95 -1.76
N TYR A 56 -23.80 -23.18 -1.04
CA TYR A 56 -23.89 -21.73 -0.97
C TYR A 56 -23.04 -21.07 -2.06
N LYS A 57 -23.56 -21.15 -3.31
CA LYS A 57 -23.05 -20.44 -4.51
C LYS A 57 -23.01 -18.90 -4.36
N TYR A 58 -23.55 -18.36 -3.27
CA TYR A 58 -23.88 -16.94 -3.08
C TYR A 58 -22.74 -16.07 -2.51
N TYR A 59 -21.60 -16.68 -2.15
CA TYR A 59 -20.47 -15.98 -1.51
C TYR A 59 -19.29 -15.66 -2.44
N GLN A 60 -19.35 -16.06 -3.71
CA GLN A 60 -18.32 -15.74 -4.70
C GLN A 60 -18.71 -14.50 -5.50
N ASP A 61 -17.95 -13.42 -5.33
CA ASP A 61 -18.15 -12.17 -6.06
C ASP A 61 -17.67 -12.32 -7.53
N LYS A 62 -18.51 -12.96 -8.35
CA LYS A 62 -18.20 -13.24 -9.76
C LYS A 62 -17.94 -11.97 -10.56
N ALA A 63 -18.58 -10.87 -10.19
CA ALA A 63 -18.34 -9.56 -10.79
C ALA A 63 -16.87 -9.15 -10.64
N GLY A 64 -16.28 -9.35 -9.45
CA GLY A 64 -14.86 -9.06 -9.23
C GLY A 64 -13.92 -9.89 -10.11
N ILE A 65 -14.24 -11.16 -10.37
CA ILE A 65 -13.46 -12.01 -11.29
C ILE A 65 -13.57 -11.50 -12.73
N LEU A 66 -14.78 -11.17 -13.18
CA LEU A 66 -15.01 -10.64 -14.52
C LEU A 66 -14.27 -9.32 -14.74
N VAL A 67 -14.32 -8.42 -13.75
CA VAL A 67 -13.61 -7.14 -13.80
C VAL A 67 -12.10 -7.38 -13.86
N PHE A 68 -11.54 -8.26 -13.02
CA PHE A 68 -10.13 -8.64 -13.08
C PHE A 68 -9.71 -9.14 -14.47
N LEU A 69 -10.49 -10.04 -15.08
CA LEU A 69 -10.22 -10.54 -16.43
C LEU A 69 -10.31 -9.45 -17.49
N ALA A 70 -11.25 -8.51 -17.36
CA ALA A 70 -11.34 -7.35 -18.25
C ALA A 70 -10.11 -6.44 -18.13
N GLY A 71 -9.65 -6.15 -16.91
CA GLY A 71 -8.42 -5.39 -16.67
C GLY A 71 -7.19 -6.07 -17.27
N LEU A 72 -7.10 -7.40 -17.12
CA LEU A 72 -6.02 -8.19 -17.69
C LEU A 72 -6.06 -8.20 -19.22
N ALA A 73 -7.24 -8.24 -19.83
CA ALA A 73 -7.40 -8.13 -21.27
C ALA A 73 -6.95 -6.75 -21.78
N VAL A 74 -7.31 -5.66 -21.10
CA VAL A 74 -6.84 -4.31 -21.45
C VAL A 74 -5.32 -4.21 -21.36
N PHE A 75 -4.71 -4.73 -20.30
CA PHE A 75 -3.26 -4.76 -20.17
C PHE A 75 -2.59 -5.62 -21.26
N ALA A 76 -3.18 -6.77 -21.59
CA ALA A 76 -2.68 -7.65 -22.66
C ALA A 76 -2.72 -6.96 -24.03
N THR A 77 -3.70 -6.10 -24.29
CA THR A 77 -3.74 -5.25 -25.48
C THR A 77 -2.54 -4.29 -25.49
N PHE A 78 -2.26 -3.57 -24.41
CA PHE A 78 -1.09 -2.69 -24.33
C PHE A 78 0.24 -3.45 -24.46
N LEU A 79 0.34 -4.63 -23.87
CA LEU A 79 1.50 -5.51 -24.03
C LEU A 79 1.66 -5.98 -25.48
N SER A 80 0.57 -6.24 -26.20
CA SER A 80 0.63 -6.61 -27.61
C SER A 80 1.09 -5.43 -28.46
N LEU A 81 0.60 -4.22 -28.17
CA LEU A 81 1.04 -2.99 -28.83
C LEU A 81 2.54 -2.74 -28.59
N SER A 82 3.04 -2.96 -27.37
CA SER A 82 4.47 -2.76 -27.08
C SER A 82 5.40 -3.76 -27.77
N ILE A 83 4.87 -4.90 -28.27
CA ILE A 83 5.62 -5.88 -29.06
C ILE A 83 5.61 -5.52 -30.55
N VAL A 84 4.50 -4.99 -31.06
CA VAL A 84 4.31 -4.69 -32.49
C VAL A 84 4.92 -3.34 -32.87
N GLU A 85 4.90 -2.36 -31.97
CA GLU A 85 5.46 -1.06 -32.26
C GLU A 85 6.98 -1.12 -32.41
N GLU A 86 7.49 -0.47 -33.46
CA GLU A 86 8.93 -0.22 -33.57
C GLU A 86 9.40 0.59 -32.33
N LYS A 87 10.55 0.17 -31.79
CA LYS A 87 11.18 0.82 -30.64
C LYS A 87 11.36 2.31 -30.95
N PRO A 88 11.09 3.21 -29.99
CA PRO A 88 11.06 4.64 -30.26
C PRO A 88 12.44 5.11 -30.72
N GLY A 89 12.57 5.38 -32.02
CA GLY A 89 13.58 6.26 -32.56
C GLY A 89 12.93 7.62 -32.75
N GLU A 90 13.12 8.53 -31.80
CA GLU A 90 12.91 9.95 -32.10
C GLU A 90 14.02 10.36 -33.05
N TYR A 91 13.67 11.03 -34.15
CA TYR A 91 14.64 11.51 -35.13
C TYR A 91 14.73 13.03 -34.97
N ALA A 92 15.86 13.52 -34.48
CA ALA A 92 16.17 14.94 -34.49
C ALA A 92 16.68 15.30 -35.89
N CYS A 93 15.86 15.95 -36.69
CA CYS A 93 16.26 16.39 -38.01
C CYS A 93 16.94 17.76 -37.92
N TYR A 94 18.15 17.88 -38.46
CA TYR A 94 18.87 19.15 -38.48
C TYR A 94 18.12 20.19 -39.32
N ARG A 95 18.05 21.42 -38.79
CA ARG A 95 17.56 22.59 -39.49
C ARG A 95 18.49 22.87 -40.68
N SER A 96 17.97 22.90 -41.91
CA SER A 96 18.80 23.30 -43.06
C SER A 96 19.20 24.77 -42.91
N GLU A 97 20.40 25.15 -43.36
CA GLU A 97 20.90 26.54 -43.35
C GLU A 97 19.98 27.52 -44.13
N CYS A 98 19.06 26.97 -44.92
CA CYS A 98 18.18 27.71 -45.81
C CYS A 98 16.80 28.03 -45.24
N GLU A 99 16.55 27.64 -43.98
CA GLU A 99 15.36 28.01 -43.23
C GLU A 99 15.47 29.43 -42.63
N ARG A 100 14.48 30.31 -42.90
CA ARG A 100 14.31 31.57 -42.15
C ARG A 100 12.92 31.66 -41.51
N ASN A 101 12.87 32.23 -40.30
CA ASN A 101 11.63 32.53 -39.59
C ASN A 101 11.20 33.97 -39.90
N TYR A 102 9.96 34.15 -40.36
CA TYR A 102 9.31 35.47 -40.38
C TYR A 102 8.21 35.46 -39.31
N ALA A 103 8.33 36.37 -38.33
CA ALA A 103 7.31 36.56 -37.31
C ALA A 103 6.33 37.65 -37.78
N SER A 104 5.07 37.26 -37.98
CA SER A 104 3.93 38.19 -38.01
C SER A 104 3.32 38.23 -36.61
N VAL A 105 2.65 39.32 -36.25
CA VAL A 105 2.20 39.67 -34.88
C VAL A 105 1.42 38.56 -34.16
N ASN A 106 0.86 37.57 -34.87
CA ASN A 106 0.17 36.42 -34.25
C ASN A 106 0.56 35.02 -34.78
N GLU A 107 1.47 34.87 -35.76
CA GLU A 107 1.86 33.55 -36.28
C GLU A 107 3.31 33.54 -36.80
N THR A 108 4.06 32.48 -36.46
CA THR A 108 5.39 32.18 -37.02
C THR A 108 5.26 31.19 -38.15
N TRP A 109 5.54 31.63 -39.37
CA TRP A 109 5.64 30.75 -40.53
C TRP A 109 7.12 30.59 -40.90
N THR A 110 7.57 29.35 -41.10
CA THR A 110 8.92 29.04 -41.60
C THR A 110 8.84 28.83 -43.10
N PHE A 111 9.54 29.67 -43.87
CA PHE A 111 9.61 29.58 -45.33
C PHE A 111 11.06 29.37 -45.78
N TYR A 112 11.22 28.75 -46.95
CA TYR A 112 12.49 28.69 -47.67
C TYR A 112 12.60 29.91 -48.61
N LYS A 113 13.77 30.56 -48.67
CA LYS A 113 14.04 31.58 -49.70
C LYS A 113 14.46 30.87 -50.99
N VAL A 114 13.54 30.72 -51.93
CA VAL A 114 13.76 29.94 -53.17
C VAL A 114 14.37 30.76 -54.32
N ASP A 115 15.07 31.86 -54.04
CA ASP A 115 15.80 32.55 -55.10
C ASP A 115 17.02 31.72 -55.49
N LYS A 116 16.88 30.93 -56.56
CA LYS A 116 17.94 30.06 -57.09
C LYS A 116 19.20 30.84 -57.45
N ALA A 117 19.06 32.02 -58.04
CA ALA A 117 20.21 32.82 -58.46
C ALA A 117 21.01 33.32 -57.26
N GLU A 118 20.31 33.76 -56.20
CA GLU A 118 20.96 34.20 -54.96
C GLU A 118 21.60 33.05 -54.19
N ASN A 119 20.92 31.90 -54.07
CA ASN A 119 21.45 30.72 -53.38
C ASN A 119 22.67 30.11 -54.08
N VAL A 120 22.63 30.00 -55.42
CA VAL A 120 23.78 29.53 -56.21
C VAL A 120 24.96 30.49 -56.06
N ARG A 121 24.71 31.81 -56.05
CA ARG A 121 25.76 32.83 -55.85
C ARG A 121 26.41 32.74 -54.46
N LEU A 122 25.63 32.40 -53.44
CA LEU A 122 26.11 32.24 -52.06
C LEU A 122 26.77 30.88 -51.80
N GLY A 123 26.73 29.95 -52.76
CA GLY A 123 27.29 28.60 -52.61
C GLY A 123 26.43 27.69 -51.73
N ASN A 124 25.16 28.04 -51.51
CA ASN A 124 24.24 27.27 -50.67
C ASN A 124 23.90 25.92 -51.34
N PRO A 125 23.63 24.86 -50.56
CA PRO A 125 23.32 23.54 -51.10
C PRO A 125 22.03 23.52 -51.93
N ASN A 126 21.91 22.55 -52.85
CA ASN A 126 20.81 22.49 -53.83
C ASN A 126 19.40 22.36 -53.21
N GLU A 127 19.32 21.88 -51.97
CA GLU A 127 18.10 21.80 -51.16
C GLU A 127 17.46 23.17 -50.86
N CYS A 128 18.22 24.25 -51.01
CA CYS A 128 17.78 25.61 -50.70
C CYS A 128 16.92 26.24 -51.80
N TRP A 129 16.91 25.65 -53.00
CA TRP A 129 16.23 26.22 -54.16
C TRP A 129 15.49 25.20 -55.04
N GLY A 130 15.62 23.89 -54.80
CA GLY A 130 14.98 22.85 -55.61
C GLY A 130 14.38 21.69 -54.80
N VAL A 131 13.56 20.87 -55.45
CA VAL A 131 13.07 19.57 -54.96
C VAL A 131 13.82 18.46 -55.68
N PHE A 132 14.26 17.44 -54.94
CA PHE A 132 14.85 16.26 -55.57
C PHE A 132 13.77 15.36 -56.16
N ASN A 133 13.76 15.21 -57.48
CA ASN A 133 12.83 14.31 -58.16
C ASN A 133 13.47 12.91 -58.26
N VAL A 134 12.91 11.97 -57.48
CA VAL A 134 13.40 10.59 -57.36
C VAL A 134 13.30 9.83 -58.70
N THR A 135 12.31 10.15 -59.53
CA THR A 135 12.09 9.48 -60.82
C THR A 135 13.11 9.91 -61.87
N SER A 136 13.56 11.16 -61.82
CA SER A 136 14.57 11.70 -62.76
C SER A 136 15.99 11.76 -62.17
N ASN A 137 16.16 11.41 -60.90
CA ASN A 137 17.41 11.47 -60.14
C ASN A 137 18.11 12.85 -60.25
N ALA A 138 17.33 13.94 -60.25
CA ALA A 138 17.81 15.29 -60.47
C ALA A 138 17.04 16.32 -59.60
N TRP A 139 17.70 17.44 -59.29
CA TRP A 139 17.06 18.59 -58.61
C TRP A 139 16.25 19.41 -59.61
N VAL A 140 15.01 19.72 -59.26
CA VAL A 140 14.05 20.50 -60.07
C VAL A 140 13.65 21.76 -59.31
N ASP A 141 13.50 22.88 -60.02
CA ASP A 141 13.16 24.17 -59.43
C ASP A 141 11.75 24.15 -58.81
N ALA A 142 11.57 24.80 -57.66
CA ALA A 142 10.28 24.84 -56.96
C ALA A 142 9.92 26.27 -56.56
N ASP A 143 8.87 26.86 -57.14
CA ASP A 143 8.58 28.29 -57.00
C ASP A 143 8.29 28.76 -55.55
N TYR A 144 7.81 27.86 -54.68
CA TYR A 144 7.61 28.09 -53.24
C TYR A 144 7.39 26.77 -52.50
N GLN A 145 7.94 26.64 -51.29
CA GLN A 145 7.73 25.45 -50.45
C GLN A 145 7.14 25.82 -49.08
N ILE A 146 6.00 25.21 -48.76
CA ILE A 146 5.38 25.25 -47.44
C ILE A 146 5.84 24.00 -46.69
N LYS A 147 6.21 24.16 -45.43
CA LYS A 147 6.55 23.04 -44.54
C LYS A 147 5.34 22.09 -44.45
N THR A 148 5.45 20.91 -45.04
CA THR A 148 4.52 19.78 -44.82
C THR A 148 5.33 18.61 -44.28
N ASP A 149 4.72 17.79 -43.43
CA ASP A 149 5.40 16.71 -42.67
C ASP A 149 6.04 15.62 -43.56
N ALA A 150 5.79 15.67 -44.88
CA ALA A 150 6.33 14.74 -45.87
C ALA A 150 7.78 15.03 -46.32
N PHE A 151 8.42 16.11 -45.83
CA PHE A 151 9.66 16.64 -46.43
C PHE A 151 10.98 16.08 -45.88
N TYR A 152 10.98 15.25 -44.84
CA TYR A 152 12.25 14.73 -44.33
C TYR A 152 12.77 13.59 -45.20
N ALA A 153 13.77 13.88 -46.04
CA ALA A 153 14.68 12.86 -46.52
C ALA A 153 15.38 12.25 -45.30
N LYS A 154 15.21 10.94 -45.10
CA LYS A 154 15.67 10.12 -43.96
C LYS A 154 17.19 10.17 -43.67
N VAL A 155 17.95 10.96 -44.43
CA VAL A 155 19.42 10.98 -44.48
C VAL A 155 20.04 11.98 -43.48
N ASN A 156 19.30 13.03 -43.07
CA ASN A 156 19.82 14.11 -42.19
C ASN A 156 19.16 14.16 -40.79
N CYS A 157 18.52 13.07 -40.37
CA CYS A 157 17.97 12.98 -39.03
C CYS A 157 18.81 12.04 -38.16
N THR A 158 19.30 12.56 -37.03
CA THR A 158 20.03 11.76 -36.04
C THR A 158 19.05 11.12 -35.07
N LEU A 159 19.28 9.85 -34.72
CA LEU A 159 18.49 9.15 -33.71
C LEU A 159 18.70 9.83 -32.35
N GLN A 160 17.67 10.49 -31.84
CA GLN A 160 17.62 11.01 -30.48
C GLN A 160 17.48 9.83 -29.52
N HIS A 161 18.42 9.75 -28.59
CA HIS A 161 18.44 8.76 -27.52
C HIS A 161 17.14 8.84 -26.70
N THR A 162 16.28 7.84 -26.86
CA THR A 162 15.04 7.74 -26.07
C THR A 162 15.34 7.16 -24.70
N LEU A 163 14.48 7.44 -23.71
CA LEU A 163 14.61 6.88 -22.36
C LEU A 163 14.69 5.34 -22.40
N TYR A 164 14.00 4.72 -23.37
CA TYR A 164 14.05 3.28 -23.63
C TYR A 164 15.46 2.81 -24.05
N ASP A 165 16.06 3.44 -25.07
CA ASP A 165 17.39 3.08 -25.56
C ASP A 165 18.48 3.32 -24.51
N ASP A 166 18.35 4.40 -23.74
CA ASP A 166 19.26 4.73 -22.64
C ASP A 166 19.13 3.70 -21.50
N LEU A 167 17.90 3.33 -21.12
CA LEU A 167 17.64 2.31 -20.09
C LEU A 167 18.09 0.92 -20.54
N GLN A 168 17.94 0.59 -21.83
CA GLN A 168 18.36 -0.69 -22.38
C GLN A 168 19.89 -0.77 -22.51
N LYS A 169 20.56 0.30 -22.97
CA LYS A 169 22.03 0.40 -23.04
C LYS A 169 22.67 0.41 -21.66
N ALA A 170 22.05 1.05 -20.67
CA ALA A 170 22.52 1.09 -19.28
C ALA A 170 22.27 -0.22 -18.50
N GLY A 171 21.68 -1.25 -19.12
CA GLY A 171 21.34 -2.49 -18.42
C GLY A 171 20.30 -2.29 -17.31
N GLY A 172 19.37 -1.34 -17.48
CA GLY A 172 18.41 -0.91 -16.45
C GLY A 172 17.59 -2.05 -15.83
N VAL A 173 17.23 -3.07 -16.61
CA VAL A 173 16.58 -4.29 -16.08
C VAL A 173 17.48 -5.01 -15.07
N GLY A 174 18.78 -5.10 -15.35
CA GLY A 174 19.78 -5.66 -14.44
C GLY A 174 19.96 -4.80 -13.19
N ILE A 175 20.01 -3.47 -13.33
CA ILE A 175 20.07 -2.54 -12.20
C ILE A 175 18.86 -2.73 -11.29
N TYR A 176 17.65 -2.73 -11.84
CA TYR A 176 16.42 -2.90 -11.05
C TYR A 176 16.32 -4.28 -10.41
N ALA A 177 16.79 -5.34 -11.06
CA ALA A 177 16.85 -6.67 -10.46
C ALA A 177 17.83 -6.74 -9.26
N ILE A 178 19.01 -6.14 -9.38
CA ILE A 178 19.99 -6.05 -8.29
C ILE A 178 19.43 -5.22 -7.12
N VAL A 179 18.82 -4.06 -7.44
CA VAL A 179 18.19 -3.19 -6.44
C VAL A 179 17.02 -3.88 -5.75
N PHE A 180 16.21 -4.65 -6.47
CA PHE A 180 15.15 -5.44 -5.88
C PHE A 180 15.69 -6.51 -4.92
N ALA A 181 16.75 -7.23 -5.29
CA ALA A 181 17.41 -8.19 -4.41
C ALA A 181 17.98 -7.53 -3.15
N LEU A 182 18.56 -6.33 -3.28
CA LEU A 182 19.01 -5.52 -2.16
C LEU A 182 17.83 -5.12 -1.25
N ALA A 183 16.72 -4.65 -1.83
CA ALA A 183 15.52 -4.29 -1.09
C ALA A 183 14.98 -5.47 -0.27
N LEU A 184 14.87 -6.64 -0.90
CA LEU A 184 14.45 -7.91 -0.26
C LEU A 184 15.37 -8.27 0.92
N SER A 185 16.68 -8.08 0.74
CA SER A 185 17.68 -8.37 1.77
C SER A 185 17.55 -7.42 2.96
N LEU A 186 17.44 -6.11 2.71
CA LEU A 186 17.26 -5.09 3.74
C LEU A 186 15.94 -5.29 4.52
N SER A 187 14.83 -5.56 3.81
CA SER A 187 13.55 -5.88 4.43
C SER A 187 13.62 -7.15 5.27
N SER A 188 14.37 -8.17 4.83
CA SER A 188 14.58 -9.40 5.61
C SER A 188 15.34 -9.15 6.91
N VAL A 189 16.40 -8.34 6.87
CA VAL A 189 17.15 -7.95 8.07
C VAL A 189 16.24 -7.27 9.07
N PHE A 190 15.40 -6.34 8.60
CA PHE A 190 14.47 -5.65 9.48
C PHE A 190 13.43 -6.58 10.10
N VAL A 191 12.83 -7.47 9.31
CA VAL A 191 11.91 -8.49 9.83
C VAL A 191 12.59 -9.34 10.90
N VAL A 192 13.85 -9.74 10.71
CA VAL A 192 14.60 -10.51 11.72
C VAL A 192 14.78 -9.70 13.02
N VAL A 193 15.07 -8.41 12.93
CA VAL A 193 15.14 -7.52 14.10
C VAL A 193 13.77 -7.43 14.80
N ALA A 194 12.71 -7.23 14.02
CA ALA A 194 11.33 -7.16 14.53
C ALA A 194 10.88 -8.48 15.19
N LEU A 195 11.34 -9.63 14.70
CA LEU A 195 11.07 -10.94 15.31
C LEU A 195 11.82 -11.16 16.63
N LYS A 196 13.05 -10.63 16.74
CA LYS A 196 13.87 -10.78 17.97
C LYS A 196 13.37 -9.87 19.09
N LYS A 197 12.98 -8.64 18.78
CA LYS A 197 12.48 -7.66 19.74
C LYS A 197 11.30 -6.86 19.15
N PRO A 198 10.08 -7.42 19.13
CA PRO A 198 8.92 -6.78 18.50
C PRO A 198 8.59 -5.40 19.08
N GLY A 199 8.72 -5.22 20.40
CA GLY A 199 8.49 -3.92 21.05
C GLY A 199 9.50 -2.82 20.68
N LEU A 200 10.64 -3.16 20.07
CA LEU A 200 11.59 -2.16 19.55
C LEU A 200 11.37 -1.83 18.08
N MET A 201 10.46 -2.52 17.39
CA MET A 201 10.27 -2.32 15.95
C MET A 201 9.95 -0.86 15.61
N ILE A 202 8.99 -0.24 16.31
CA ILE A 202 8.55 1.14 16.06
C ILE A 202 9.68 2.16 16.28
N PRO A 203 10.37 2.22 17.45
CA PRO A 203 11.45 3.19 17.65
C PRO A 203 12.66 2.92 16.74
N CYS A 204 12.98 1.65 16.45
CA CYS A 204 14.02 1.32 15.48
C CYS A 204 13.65 1.80 14.07
N SER A 205 12.40 1.61 13.64
CA SER A 205 11.93 2.08 12.34
C SER A 205 12.13 3.56 12.13
N HIS A 206 11.62 4.37 13.07
CA HIS A 206 11.74 5.82 12.97
C HIS A 206 13.17 6.30 13.21
N GLY A 207 13.93 5.67 14.10
CA GLY A 207 15.34 5.98 14.34
C GLY A 207 16.21 5.75 13.10
N VAL A 208 16.05 4.59 12.43
CA VAL A 208 16.72 4.28 11.16
C VAL A 208 16.27 5.25 10.07
N GLY A 209 14.97 5.52 9.97
CA GLY A 209 14.44 6.51 9.02
C GLY A 209 15.06 7.89 9.18
N VAL A 210 15.17 8.39 10.42
CA VAL A 210 15.83 9.68 10.74
C VAL A 210 17.30 9.65 10.35
N ALA A 211 18.04 8.60 10.73
CA ALA A 211 19.47 8.49 10.44
C ALA A 211 19.75 8.47 8.92
N VAL A 212 18.96 7.68 8.17
CA VAL A 212 19.08 7.59 6.71
C VAL A 212 18.69 8.91 6.04
N ALA A 213 17.59 9.54 6.48
CA ALA A 213 17.16 10.82 5.92
C ALA A 213 18.17 11.94 6.17
N LEU A 214 18.77 12.01 7.37
CA LEU A 214 19.87 12.93 7.68
C LEU A 214 21.10 12.65 6.80
N GLY A 215 21.48 11.38 6.64
CA GLY A 215 22.57 10.99 5.74
C GLY A 215 22.34 11.43 4.30
N CYS A 216 21.12 11.25 3.78
CA CYS A 216 20.74 11.71 2.44
C CYS A 216 20.77 13.24 2.31
N ALA A 217 20.33 13.97 3.34
CA ALA A 217 20.38 15.42 3.38
C ALA A 217 21.84 15.94 3.38
N CYS A 218 22.72 15.35 4.20
CA CYS A 218 24.14 15.69 4.23
C CYS A 218 24.83 15.41 2.90
N ALA A 219 24.56 14.25 2.28
CA ALA A 219 25.11 13.91 0.97
C ALA A 219 24.62 14.89 -0.12
N SER A 220 23.33 15.25 -0.10
CA SER A 220 22.77 16.21 -1.06
C SER A 220 23.36 17.61 -0.90
N PHE A 221 23.60 18.04 0.35
CA PHE A 221 24.25 19.31 0.64
C PHE A 221 25.70 19.33 0.15
N ALA A 222 26.43 18.23 0.34
CA ALA A 222 27.82 18.10 -0.11
C ALA A 222 27.95 18.20 -1.65
N VAL A 223 26.93 17.76 -2.39
CA VAL A 223 26.88 17.85 -3.87
C VAL A 223 26.31 19.19 -4.35
N GLY A 224 25.90 20.10 -3.44
CA GLY A 224 25.30 21.39 -3.79
C GLY A 224 23.89 21.27 -4.39
N SER A 225 23.19 20.17 -4.13
CA SER A 225 21.86 19.89 -4.66
C SER A 225 20.77 20.60 -3.86
N GLY A 226 19.84 21.28 -4.56
CA GLY A 226 18.67 21.92 -3.95
C GLY A 226 17.73 20.95 -3.20
N TRP A 227 17.82 19.66 -3.49
CA TRP A 227 17.06 18.61 -2.80
C TRP A 227 17.41 18.49 -1.30
N ALA A 228 18.56 19.00 -0.88
CA ALA A 228 18.95 19.01 0.54
C ALA A 228 17.89 19.70 1.41
N ALA A 229 17.30 20.80 0.94
CA ALA A 229 16.27 21.53 1.70
C ALA A 229 15.01 20.70 1.96
N VAL A 230 14.58 19.91 0.97
CA VAL A 230 13.41 19.03 1.09
C VAL A 230 13.72 17.83 1.99
N LEU A 231 14.92 17.26 1.88
CA LEU A 231 15.32 16.09 2.65
C LEU A 231 15.53 16.37 4.14
N VAL A 232 15.83 17.62 4.53
CA VAL A 232 15.91 18.04 5.95
C VAL A 232 14.54 18.04 6.64
N ILE A 233 13.44 18.17 5.89
CA ILE A 233 12.08 18.15 6.45
C ILE A 233 11.72 16.73 6.92
N VAL A 234 12.18 15.69 6.22
CA VAL A 234 11.81 14.29 6.47
C VAL A 234 12.20 13.80 7.88
N PRO A 235 13.45 14.01 8.38
CA PRO A 235 13.81 13.73 9.78
C PRO A 235 12.91 14.46 10.78
N GLY A 236 12.60 15.75 10.52
CA GLY A 236 11.73 16.55 11.37
C GLY A 236 10.34 15.94 11.52
N VAL A 237 9.74 15.49 10.42
CA VAL A 237 8.44 14.80 10.43
C VAL A 237 8.50 13.50 11.25
N HIS A 238 9.56 12.68 11.09
CA HIS A 238 9.71 11.46 11.89
C HIS A 238 9.88 11.73 13.39
N LEU A 239 10.65 12.74 13.76
CA LEU A 239 10.85 13.13 15.16
C LEU A 239 9.55 13.67 15.78
N LEU A 240 8.87 14.59 15.09
CA LEU A 240 7.58 15.13 15.53
C LEU A 240 6.52 14.04 15.68
N TYR A 241 6.47 13.11 14.73
CA TYR A 241 5.59 11.94 14.81
C TYR A 241 5.89 11.12 16.07
N MET A 242 7.15 10.74 16.31
CA MET A 242 7.56 9.95 17.47
C MET A 242 7.24 10.65 18.80
N ILE A 243 7.43 11.97 18.89
CA ILE A 243 7.05 12.76 20.08
C ILE A 243 5.54 12.68 20.31
N GLY A 244 4.74 12.88 19.26
CA GLY A 244 3.28 12.88 19.35
C GLY A 244 2.70 11.51 19.74
N VAL A 245 3.35 10.41 19.34
CA VAL A 245 2.82 9.06 19.56
C VAL A 245 3.47 8.28 20.71
N TRP A 246 4.45 8.86 21.40
CA TRP A 246 5.26 8.18 22.42
C TRP A 246 4.43 7.48 23.51
N ARG A 247 3.34 8.10 23.97
CA ARG A 247 2.46 7.51 24.99
C ARG A 247 1.73 6.26 24.47
N ARG A 248 1.19 6.33 23.24
CA ARG A 248 0.46 5.22 22.60
C ARG A 248 1.39 4.08 22.18
N PHE A 249 2.66 4.39 21.89
CA PHE A 249 3.68 3.38 21.60
C PHE A 249 3.85 2.38 22.75
N LYS A 250 3.90 2.82 24.02
CA LYS A 250 4.03 1.89 25.16
C LYS A 250 2.88 0.88 25.23
N GLU A 251 1.67 1.32 24.87
CA GLU A 251 0.46 0.50 24.85
C GLU A 251 0.45 -0.47 23.65
N SER A 252 1.08 -0.10 22.53
CA SER A 252 1.20 -0.94 21.33
C SER A 252 2.08 -2.20 21.50
N ASN A 253 2.92 -2.25 22.54
CA ASN A 253 3.91 -3.31 22.70
C ASN A 253 3.30 -4.70 22.83
N ALA A 254 2.15 -4.84 23.50
CA ALA A 254 1.49 -6.13 23.64
C ALA A 254 1.03 -6.69 22.29
N ILE A 255 0.47 -5.83 21.43
CA ILE A 255 0.04 -6.20 20.08
C ILE A 255 1.26 -6.54 19.24
N MET A 256 2.32 -5.75 19.31
CA MET A 256 3.56 -6.04 18.60
C MET A 256 4.18 -7.37 19.01
N GLU A 257 4.12 -7.72 20.30
CA GLU A 257 4.57 -9.01 20.79
C GLU A 257 3.72 -10.16 20.24
N ALA A 258 2.40 -9.98 20.17
CA ALA A 258 1.50 -10.94 19.52
C ALA A 258 1.80 -11.09 18.03
N CYS A 259 2.01 -9.98 17.30
CA CYS A 259 2.45 -10.01 15.91
C CYS A 259 3.76 -10.81 15.77
N GLY A 260 4.73 -10.57 16.65
CA GLY A 260 6.00 -11.31 16.70
C GLY A 260 5.80 -12.81 16.94
N GLN A 261 4.84 -13.21 17.78
CA GLN A 261 4.51 -14.61 18.03
C GLN A 261 3.93 -15.29 16.79
N LEU A 262 2.94 -14.67 16.11
CA LEU A 262 2.37 -15.22 14.88
C LEU A 262 3.41 -15.30 13.76
N MET A 263 4.28 -14.28 13.65
CA MET A 263 5.32 -14.20 12.62
C MET A 263 6.44 -15.24 12.76
N LYS A 264 6.53 -15.95 13.89
CA LYS A 264 7.41 -17.12 14.02
C LYS A 264 7.01 -18.25 13.06
N GLU A 265 5.75 -18.29 12.63
CA GLU A 265 5.30 -19.16 11.55
C GLU A 265 5.95 -18.69 10.23
N ARG A 266 7.09 -19.32 9.87
CA ARG A 266 7.89 -18.97 8.68
C ARG A 266 7.06 -18.96 7.39
N ALA A 267 5.95 -19.69 7.35
CA ALA A 267 5.05 -19.68 6.22
C ALA A 267 4.38 -18.31 5.97
N LEU A 268 4.11 -17.50 7.01
CA LEU A 268 3.58 -16.13 6.83
C LEU A 268 4.60 -15.22 6.14
N LEU A 269 5.87 -15.30 6.54
CA LEU A 269 6.96 -14.58 5.89
C LEU A 269 7.07 -14.95 4.42
N ARG A 270 6.99 -16.24 4.09
CA ARG A 270 7.01 -16.70 2.69
C ARG A 270 5.89 -16.10 1.85
N VAL A 271 4.69 -15.91 2.41
CA VAL A 271 3.58 -15.24 1.71
C VAL A 271 3.92 -13.78 1.43
N ALA A 272 4.48 -13.06 2.41
CA ALA A 272 4.88 -11.66 2.25
C ALA A 272 5.96 -11.48 1.17
N PHE A 273 7.00 -12.31 1.20
CA PHE A 273 8.06 -12.29 0.18
C PHE A 273 7.53 -12.68 -1.20
N ALA A 274 6.66 -13.70 -1.28
CA ALA A 274 6.03 -14.07 -2.55
C ALA A 274 5.17 -12.91 -3.12
N ALA A 275 4.43 -12.20 -2.27
CA ALA A 275 3.66 -11.03 -2.69
C ALA A 275 4.55 -9.87 -3.16
N ALA A 276 5.70 -9.65 -2.51
CA ALA A 276 6.69 -8.68 -2.95
C ALA A 276 7.30 -9.05 -4.31
N MET A 277 7.61 -10.33 -4.53
CA MET A 277 8.10 -10.83 -5.83
C MET A 277 7.07 -10.67 -6.95
N VAL A 278 5.80 -11.03 -6.69
CA VAL A 278 4.72 -10.86 -7.66
C VAL A 278 4.51 -9.39 -7.99
N THR A 279 4.53 -8.52 -6.98
CA THR A 279 4.39 -7.06 -7.20
C THR A 279 5.57 -6.49 -7.97
N CYS A 280 6.80 -6.90 -7.67
CA CYS A 280 7.97 -6.45 -8.42
C CYS A 280 7.91 -6.91 -9.88
N ALA A 281 7.58 -8.18 -10.14
CA ALA A 281 7.40 -8.69 -11.49
C ALA A 281 6.32 -7.90 -12.24
N TRP A 282 5.22 -7.57 -11.57
CA TRP A 282 4.16 -6.72 -12.12
C TRP A 282 4.67 -5.30 -12.45
N ILE A 283 5.36 -4.64 -11.53
CA ILE A 283 5.91 -3.29 -11.76
C ILE A 283 6.92 -3.30 -12.91
N MET A 284 7.81 -4.29 -12.98
CA MET A 284 8.80 -4.41 -14.06
C MET A 284 8.14 -4.62 -15.42
N LEU A 285 7.13 -5.51 -15.48
CA LEU A 285 6.34 -5.71 -16.70
C LEU A 285 5.58 -4.45 -17.09
N TRP A 286 5.00 -3.75 -16.12
CA TRP A 286 4.28 -2.51 -16.34
C TRP A 286 5.21 -1.41 -16.87
N VAL A 287 6.38 -1.20 -16.25
CA VAL A 287 7.38 -0.19 -16.66
C VAL A 287 7.84 -0.48 -18.09
N TYR A 288 8.09 -1.75 -18.42
CA TYR A 288 8.44 -2.15 -19.79
C TYR A 288 7.37 -1.70 -20.80
N VAL A 289 6.10 -2.03 -20.55
CA VAL A 289 5.01 -1.66 -21.47
C VAL A 289 4.82 -0.14 -21.50
N PHE A 290 4.86 0.53 -20.35
CA PHE A 290 4.67 1.97 -20.24
C PHE A 290 5.73 2.75 -20.99
N VAL A 291 7.01 2.41 -20.86
CA VAL A 291 8.10 3.12 -21.55
C VAL A 291 7.97 3.02 -23.08
N VAL A 292 7.41 1.92 -23.60
CA VAL A 292 7.20 1.75 -25.04
C VAL A 292 5.96 2.50 -25.53
N VAL A 293 4.86 2.47 -24.77
CA VAL A 293 3.53 2.94 -25.22
C VAL A 293 3.24 4.40 -24.84
N CYS A 294 3.84 4.90 -23.75
CA CYS A 294 3.50 6.20 -23.16
C CYS A 294 3.56 7.34 -24.19
N GLY A 295 2.48 8.13 -24.26
CA GLY A 295 2.40 9.30 -25.14
C GLY A 295 2.23 9.00 -26.64
N ARG A 296 2.17 7.74 -27.07
CA ARG A 296 2.02 7.36 -28.50
C ARG A 296 0.58 7.39 -29.00
N TYR A 297 -0.38 7.15 -28.10
CA TYR A 297 -1.79 7.01 -28.46
C TYR A 297 -2.60 8.20 -27.99
N THR A 298 -3.16 8.10 -26.78
CA THR A 298 -4.02 9.12 -26.22
C THR A 298 -3.69 9.29 -24.75
N VAL A 299 -3.87 10.49 -24.23
CA VAL A 299 -3.75 10.78 -22.79
C VAL A 299 -4.66 9.85 -21.97
N ALA A 300 -5.84 9.49 -22.50
CA ALA A 300 -6.73 8.51 -21.88
C ALA A 300 -6.08 7.12 -21.75
N GLY A 301 -5.33 6.67 -22.75
CA GLY A 301 -4.56 5.43 -22.70
C GLY A 301 -3.51 5.45 -21.59
N ASP A 302 -2.77 6.55 -21.45
CA ASP A 302 -1.75 6.70 -20.40
C ASP A 302 -2.38 6.69 -19.00
N ILE A 303 -3.54 7.34 -18.82
CA ILE A 303 -4.31 7.32 -17.57
C ILE A 303 -4.78 5.90 -17.24
N VAL A 304 -5.34 5.17 -18.21
CA VAL A 304 -5.77 3.78 -18.01
C VAL A 304 -4.58 2.90 -17.64
N MET A 305 -3.44 3.08 -18.31
CA MET A 305 -2.22 2.33 -18.00
C MET A 305 -1.75 2.60 -16.58
N PHE A 306 -1.71 3.86 -16.14
CA PHE A 306 -1.37 4.23 -14.77
C PHE A 306 -2.37 3.68 -13.73
N PHE A 307 -3.67 3.66 -14.05
CA PHE A 307 -4.68 3.03 -13.21
C PHE A 307 -4.44 1.52 -13.05
N LEU A 308 -4.10 0.81 -14.12
CA LEU A 308 -3.78 -0.62 -14.07
C LEU A 308 -2.59 -0.91 -13.15
N LEU A 309 -1.55 -0.06 -13.15
CA LEU A 309 -0.44 -0.17 -12.20
C LEU A 309 -0.94 -0.18 -10.75
N LEU A 310 -1.72 0.84 -10.38
CA LEU A 310 -2.21 1.03 -9.02
C LEU A 310 -3.12 -0.12 -8.58
N TRP A 311 -4.05 -0.53 -9.45
CA TRP A 311 -5.03 -1.56 -9.13
C TRP A 311 -4.42 -2.96 -8.99
N PHE A 312 -3.62 -3.44 -9.94
CA PHE A 312 -3.02 -4.78 -9.85
C PHE A 312 -2.02 -4.88 -8.70
N THR A 313 -1.34 -3.78 -8.36
CA THR A 313 -0.50 -3.69 -7.15
C THR A 313 -1.34 -3.88 -5.87
N GLN A 314 -2.58 -3.35 -5.82
CA GLN A 314 -3.48 -3.60 -4.69
C GLN A 314 -3.91 -5.06 -4.60
N ILE A 315 -4.12 -5.76 -5.73
CA ILE A 315 -4.55 -7.17 -5.70
C ILE A 315 -3.50 -8.03 -4.99
N ALA A 316 -2.22 -7.89 -5.34
CA ALA A 316 -1.15 -8.63 -4.68
C ALA A 316 -1.07 -8.32 -3.18
N LYS A 317 -1.17 -7.03 -2.80
CA LYS A 317 -1.24 -6.58 -1.40
C LYS A 317 -2.39 -7.25 -0.65
N TYR A 318 -3.62 -7.19 -1.18
CA TYR A 318 -4.79 -7.67 -0.47
C TYR A 318 -4.95 -9.19 -0.49
N VAL A 319 -4.39 -9.90 -1.47
CA VAL A 319 -4.23 -11.36 -1.40
C VAL A 319 -3.32 -11.75 -0.24
N ALA A 320 -2.19 -11.06 -0.05
CA ALA A 320 -1.31 -11.28 1.09
C ALA A 320 -2.02 -10.94 2.41
N HIS A 321 -2.62 -9.74 2.50
CA HIS A 321 -3.35 -9.29 3.68
C HIS A 321 -4.46 -10.27 4.09
N THR A 322 -5.34 -10.68 3.16
CA THR A 322 -6.41 -11.65 3.48
C THR A 322 -5.89 -13.03 3.85
N THR A 323 -4.74 -13.45 3.28
CA THR A 323 -4.10 -14.70 3.67
C THR A 323 -3.59 -14.62 5.11
N ILE A 324 -2.90 -13.53 5.46
CA ILE A 324 -2.36 -13.27 6.80
C ILE A 324 -3.51 -13.13 7.81
N ALA A 325 -4.54 -12.34 7.48
CA ALA A 325 -5.73 -12.17 8.28
C ALA A 325 -6.45 -13.51 8.51
N GLY A 326 -6.55 -14.37 7.51
CA GLY A 326 -7.14 -15.70 7.67
C GLY A 326 -6.36 -16.56 8.69
N VAL A 327 -5.03 -16.50 8.67
CA VAL A 327 -4.17 -17.22 9.64
C VAL A 327 -4.29 -16.62 11.03
N THR A 328 -4.28 -15.29 11.14
CA THR A 328 -4.46 -14.58 12.41
C THR A 328 -5.82 -14.86 13.03
N ALA A 329 -6.89 -14.89 12.24
CA ALA A 329 -8.23 -15.23 12.70
C ALA A 329 -8.31 -16.70 13.16
N MET A 330 -7.70 -17.63 12.42
CA MET A 330 -7.61 -19.03 12.86
C MET A 330 -6.91 -19.15 14.23
N TRP A 331 -5.81 -18.42 14.43
CA TRP A 331 -5.14 -18.33 15.72
C TRP A 331 -6.04 -17.72 16.80
N TYR A 332 -6.71 -16.61 16.50
CA TYR A 332 -7.59 -15.89 17.43
C TYR A 332 -8.77 -16.74 17.91
N TYR A 333 -9.45 -17.43 17.00
CA TYR A 333 -10.60 -18.30 17.32
C TYR A 333 -10.18 -19.72 17.76
N GLY A 334 -8.89 -19.95 18.07
CA GLY A 334 -8.39 -21.25 18.53
C GLY A 334 -8.42 -22.38 17.50
N LYS A 335 -8.64 -22.09 16.21
CA LYS A 335 -8.67 -23.08 15.12
C LYS A 335 -7.25 -23.40 14.64
N ARG A 336 -6.82 -24.66 14.80
CA ARG A 336 -5.46 -25.11 14.41
C ARG A 336 -5.48 -26.18 13.29
N PRO A 337 -5.83 -25.83 12.04
CA PRO A 337 -5.81 -26.79 10.94
C PRO A 337 -4.36 -27.15 10.55
N TYR A 338 -4.20 -28.31 9.91
CA TYR A 338 -2.93 -28.66 9.27
C TYR A 338 -2.61 -27.67 8.13
N SER A 339 -1.46 -26.99 8.20
CA SER A 339 -1.01 -25.96 7.26
C SER A 339 -1.98 -24.76 7.13
N PRO A 340 -2.12 -23.92 8.18
CA PRO A 340 -3.07 -22.81 8.19
C PRO A 340 -2.82 -21.80 7.07
N VAL A 341 -1.55 -21.51 6.77
CA VAL A 341 -1.18 -20.58 5.69
C VAL A 341 -1.64 -21.07 4.33
N ARG A 342 -1.47 -22.37 4.01
CA ARG A 342 -1.90 -22.93 2.73
C ARG A 342 -3.42 -22.90 2.60
N LYS A 343 -4.15 -23.18 3.69
CA LYS A 343 -5.63 -23.12 3.73
C LYS A 343 -6.12 -21.70 3.46
N ALA A 344 -5.55 -20.70 4.16
CA ALA A 344 -5.89 -19.30 3.98
C ALA A 344 -5.53 -18.80 2.56
N LEU A 345 -4.32 -19.10 2.08
CA LEU A 345 -3.88 -18.70 0.73
C LEU A 345 -4.76 -19.29 -0.36
N ARG A 346 -5.10 -20.59 -0.24
CA ARG A 346 -6.02 -21.24 -1.19
C ARG A 346 -7.37 -20.55 -1.19
N ARG A 347 -7.91 -20.19 -0.02
CA ARG A 347 -9.19 -19.46 0.10
C ARG A 347 -9.10 -18.09 -0.59
N SER A 348 -8.07 -17.30 -0.29
CA SER A 348 -7.83 -15.98 -0.90
C SER A 348 -7.71 -16.05 -2.42
N LEU A 349 -7.04 -17.07 -2.96
CA LEU A 349 -6.84 -17.24 -4.41
C LEU A 349 -7.99 -17.93 -5.14
N THR A 350 -8.98 -18.50 -4.44
CA THR A 350 -10.08 -19.24 -5.08
C THR A 350 -11.43 -18.66 -4.74
N THR A 351 -11.96 -18.96 -3.55
CA THR A 351 -13.32 -18.60 -3.17
C THR A 351 -13.50 -17.11 -2.91
N SER A 352 -12.46 -16.45 -2.40
CA SER A 352 -12.51 -15.03 -2.00
C SER A 352 -11.85 -14.09 -3.00
N PHE A 353 -11.22 -14.62 -4.07
CA PHE A 353 -10.46 -13.82 -5.01
C PHE A 353 -11.30 -12.74 -5.70
N GLY A 354 -12.54 -13.06 -6.07
CA GLY A 354 -13.47 -12.08 -6.67
C GLY A 354 -13.70 -10.88 -5.76
N SER A 355 -14.02 -11.12 -4.48
CA SER A 355 -14.22 -10.05 -3.49
C SER A 355 -12.93 -9.25 -3.28
N ILE A 356 -11.78 -9.93 -3.26
CA ILE A 356 -10.47 -9.27 -3.12
C ILE A 356 -10.18 -8.37 -4.31
N ALA A 357 -10.40 -8.84 -5.54
CA ALA A 357 -10.18 -8.09 -6.77
C ALA A 357 -11.11 -6.86 -6.88
N LEU A 358 -12.38 -7.02 -6.49
CA LEU A 358 -13.35 -5.92 -6.45
C LEU A 358 -12.98 -4.88 -5.39
N GLY A 359 -12.59 -5.32 -4.19
CA GLY A 359 -12.12 -4.40 -3.15
C GLY A 359 -10.85 -3.66 -3.57
N ALA A 360 -9.89 -4.37 -4.16
CA ALA A 360 -8.66 -3.79 -4.68
C ALA A 360 -8.93 -2.76 -5.78
N LEU A 361 -9.98 -2.97 -6.60
CA LEU A 361 -10.43 -2.00 -7.61
C LEU A 361 -10.92 -0.71 -6.95
N ILE A 362 -11.80 -0.84 -5.94
CA ILE A 362 -12.35 0.32 -5.24
C ILE A 362 -11.22 1.11 -4.54
N VAL A 363 -10.28 0.42 -3.90
CA VAL A 363 -9.08 1.07 -3.33
C VAL A 363 -8.23 1.72 -4.42
N GLY A 364 -8.04 1.05 -5.57
CA GLY A 364 -7.27 1.60 -6.70
C GLY A 364 -7.90 2.88 -7.25
N VAL A 365 -9.20 2.88 -7.48
CA VAL A 365 -9.98 4.04 -7.95
C VAL A 365 -9.88 5.19 -6.95
N SER A 366 -10.03 4.89 -5.66
CA SER A 366 -9.88 5.84 -4.56
C SER A 366 -8.52 6.53 -4.59
N ARG A 367 -7.44 5.76 -4.73
CA ARG A 367 -6.07 6.30 -4.83
C ARG A 367 -5.85 7.12 -6.09
N SER A 368 -6.38 6.69 -7.24
CA SER A 368 -6.31 7.48 -8.48
C SER A 368 -6.99 8.83 -8.31
N PHE A 369 -8.15 8.85 -7.67
CA PHE A 369 -8.86 10.08 -7.35
C PHE A 369 -8.09 10.94 -6.35
N ALA A 370 -7.46 10.37 -5.31
CA ALA A 370 -6.64 11.11 -4.37
C ALA A 370 -5.44 11.81 -5.05
N ILE A 371 -4.77 11.12 -5.98
CA ILE A 371 -3.68 11.69 -6.78
C ILE A 371 -4.20 12.82 -7.67
N ALA A 372 -5.31 12.60 -8.38
CA ALA A 372 -5.93 13.63 -9.20
C ALA A 372 -6.37 14.85 -8.36
N ALA A 373 -6.91 14.62 -7.17
CA ALA A 373 -7.29 15.66 -6.23
C ALA A 373 -6.11 16.47 -5.70
N ALA A 374 -4.99 15.81 -5.38
CA ALA A 374 -3.75 16.49 -5.01
C ALA A 374 -3.26 17.40 -6.15
N TYR A 375 -3.39 16.95 -7.40
CA TYR A 375 -3.09 17.76 -8.57
C TYR A 375 -4.08 18.94 -8.73
N PHE A 376 -5.39 18.71 -8.58
CA PHE A 376 -6.37 19.80 -8.67
C PHE A 376 -6.22 20.86 -7.57
N ARG A 377 -5.64 20.51 -6.42
CA ARG A 377 -5.36 21.47 -5.34
C ARG A 377 -4.24 22.45 -5.67
N THR A 378 -3.35 22.14 -6.59
CA THR A 378 -2.35 23.10 -7.08
C THR A 378 -2.92 24.03 -8.16
N SER A 379 -4.17 23.79 -8.61
CA SER A 379 -4.85 24.70 -9.52
C SER A 379 -5.30 25.98 -8.81
N VAL A 380 -5.37 27.07 -9.59
CA VAL A 380 -5.79 28.39 -9.11
C VAL A 380 -7.31 28.52 -8.96
N ASN A 381 -8.08 27.51 -9.38
CA ASN A 381 -9.54 27.54 -9.41
C ASN A 381 -10.12 26.98 -8.09
N ALA A 382 -10.82 27.83 -7.34
CA ALA A 382 -11.45 27.47 -6.07
C ALA A 382 -12.42 26.26 -6.17
N LEU A 383 -13.15 26.11 -7.29
CA LEU A 383 -14.03 24.97 -7.50
C LEU A 383 -13.26 23.65 -7.61
N MET A 384 -12.10 23.67 -8.25
CA MET A 384 -11.22 22.50 -8.40
C MET A 384 -10.53 22.14 -7.07
N GLN A 385 -10.22 23.14 -6.24
CA GLN A 385 -9.72 22.91 -4.89
C GLN A 385 -10.79 22.29 -3.96
N ILE A 386 -12.05 22.76 -4.05
CA ILE A 386 -13.18 22.18 -3.31
C ILE A 386 -13.44 20.74 -3.76
N PHE A 387 -13.44 20.49 -5.08
CA PHE A 387 -13.56 19.14 -5.62
C PHE A 387 -12.43 18.23 -5.14
N GLY A 388 -11.18 18.71 -5.17
CA GLY A 388 -10.03 17.99 -4.62
C GLY A 388 -10.17 17.68 -3.12
N LEU A 389 -10.74 18.60 -2.33
CA LEU A 389 -11.01 18.34 -0.91
C LEU A 389 -12.06 17.23 -0.72
N CYS A 390 -13.18 17.28 -1.44
CA CYS A 390 -14.23 16.27 -1.38
C CYS A 390 -13.71 14.87 -1.76
N VAL A 391 -12.88 14.80 -2.79
CA VAL A 391 -12.28 13.55 -3.25
C VAL A 391 -11.33 12.96 -2.21
N ILE A 392 -10.51 13.77 -1.54
CA ILE A 392 -9.62 13.29 -0.46
C ILE A 392 -10.44 12.81 0.75
N LEU A 393 -11.56 13.46 1.06
CA LEU A 393 -12.45 13.00 2.13
C LEU A 393 -13.03 11.61 1.81
N VAL A 394 -13.45 11.40 0.55
CA VAL A 394 -13.90 10.09 0.07
C VAL A 394 -12.77 9.06 0.14
N ASP A 395 -11.54 9.42 -0.23
CA ASP A 395 -10.39 8.50 -0.15
C ASP A 395 -10.06 8.11 1.30
N ASN A 396 -10.10 9.05 2.23
CA ASN A 396 -9.87 8.76 3.65
C ASN A 396 -10.95 7.84 4.23
N VAL A 397 -12.21 8.02 3.82
CA VAL A 397 -13.35 7.17 4.21
C VAL A 397 -13.20 5.78 3.61
N LEU A 398 -13.06 5.68 2.28
CA LEU A 398 -12.96 4.39 1.60
C LEU A 398 -11.68 3.65 2.00
N GLY A 399 -10.53 4.32 2.01
CA GLY A 399 -9.23 3.72 2.31
C GLY A 399 -9.15 3.07 3.70
N THR A 400 -9.68 3.73 4.73
CA THR A 400 -9.61 3.23 6.13
C THR A 400 -10.55 2.06 6.36
N PHE A 401 -11.77 2.09 5.81
CA PHE A 401 -12.76 1.03 6.04
C PHE A 401 -12.49 -0.24 5.23
N ASN A 402 -11.80 -0.11 4.10
CA ASN A 402 -11.56 -1.24 3.22
C ASN A 402 -10.67 -2.31 3.88
N VAL A 403 -9.68 -1.94 4.71
CA VAL A 403 -8.78 -2.91 5.37
C VAL A 403 -9.53 -3.83 6.33
N TYR A 404 -10.43 -3.29 7.16
CA TYR A 404 -11.30 -4.07 8.04
C TYR A 404 -12.26 -4.97 7.24
N GLY A 405 -12.78 -4.48 6.10
CA GLY A 405 -13.56 -5.29 5.17
C GLY A 405 -12.80 -6.50 4.64
N PHE A 406 -11.53 -6.35 4.27
CA PHE A 406 -10.69 -7.48 3.88
C PHE A 406 -10.47 -8.49 5.02
N CYS A 407 -10.40 -8.05 6.27
CA CYS A 407 -10.40 -8.95 7.42
C CYS A 407 -11.69 -9.78 7.48
N HIS A 408 -12.86 -9.18 7.30
CA HIS A 408 -14.14 -9.92 7.23
C HIS A 408 -14.19 -10.90 6.06
N ILE A 409 -13.63 -10.55 4.89
CA ILE A 409 -13.50 -11.49 3.77
C ILE A 409 -12.62 -12.68 4.17
N ALA A 410 -11.53 -12.44 4.90
CA ALA A 410 -10.62 -13.49 5.35
C ALA A 410 -11.25 -14.41 6.42
N VAL A 411 -12.05 -13.87 7.34
CA VAL A 411 -12.74 -14.62 8.40
C VAL A 411 -13.94 -15.37 7.84
N TYR A 412 -14.89 -14.64 7.22
CA TYR A 412 -16.21 -15.14 6.86
C TYR A 412 -16.33 -15.52 5.39
N GLY A 413 -15.50 -14.97 4.50
CA GLY A 413 -15.57 -15.25 3.06
C GLY A 413 -16.77 -14.59 2.38
N LYS A 414 -17.22 -13.46 2.91
CA LYS A 414 -18.35 -12.68 2.39
C LYS A 414 -18.00 -11.93 1.10
N PRO A 415 -18.98 -11.59 0.24
CA PRO A 415 -18.80 -10.63 -0.83
C PRO A 415 -18.29 -9.30 -0.29
N TYR A 416 -17.51 -8.57 -1.09
CA TYR A 416 -16.78 -7.40 -0.60
C TYR A 416 -17.68 -6.35 0.06
N ILE A 417 -18.77 -5.96 -0.61
CA ILE A 417 -19.67 -4.89 -0.12
C ILE A 417 -20.27 -5.27 1.23
N VAL A 418 -20.68 -6.53 1.39
CA VAL A 418 -21.28 -7.04 2.64
C VAL A 418 -20.23 -7.07 3.74
N ALA A 419 -19.05 -7.63 3.45
CA ALA A 419 -17.93 -7.71 4.38
C ALA A 419 -17.50 -6.33 4.89
N SER A 420 -17.33 -5.36 3.99
CA SER A 420 -16.92 -4.00 4.36
C SER A 420 -17.99 -3.26 5.16
N ARG A 421 -19.28 -3.46 4.85
CA ARG A 421 -20.37 -2.84 5.62
C ARG A 421 -20.45 -3.39 7.05
N GLU A 422 -20.39 -4.70 7.20
CA GLU A 422 -20.41 -5.34 8.53
C GLU A 422 -19.16 -4.98 9.34
N ALA A 423 -17.99 -4.99 8.71
CA ALA A 423 -16.74 -4.56 9.36
C ALA A 423 -16.84 -3.11 9.86
N PHE A 424 -17.41 -2.22 9.04
CA PHE A 424 -17.66 -0.85 9.45
C PHE A 424 -18.61 -0.76 10.64
N GLU A 425 -19.72 -1.49 10.61
CA GLU A 425 -20.71 -1.49 11.68
C GLU A 425 -20.13 -2.01 13.01
N VAL A 426 -19.39 -3.11 12.97
CA VAL A 426 -18.67 -3.66 14.13
C VAL A 426 -17.69 -2.64 14.68
N MET A 427 -16.84 -2.06 13.83
CA MET A 427 -15.83 -1.08 14.27
C MET A 427 -16.46 0.22 14.79
N ALA A 428 -17.62 0.62 14.28
CA ALA A 428 -18.34 1.81 14.71
C ALA A 428 -19.03 1.62 16.07
N THR A 429 -19.56 0.44 16.34
CA THR A 429 -20.33 0.15 17.57
C THR A 429 -19.46 -0.34 18.74
N SER A 430 -18.31 -0.94 18.46
CA SER A 430 -17.45 -1.56 19.49
C SER A 430 -16.61 -0.58 20.32
N GLY A 431 -16.60 0.73 20.00
CA GLY A 431 -15.78 1.73 20.70
C GLY A 431 -14.27 1.60 20.45
N MET A 432 -13.85 0.67 19.58
CA MET A 432 -12.44 0.34 19.33
C MET A 432 -11.65 1.46 18.63
N ARG A 433 -12.33 2.46 18.06
CA ARG A 433 -11.70 3.58 17.34
C ARG A 433 -10.75 4.41 18.22
N GLY A 434 -10.96 4.44 19.54
CA GLY A 434 -10.07 5.11 20.49
C GLY A 434 -8.73 4.40 20.74
N ILE A 435 -8.63 3.11 20.41
CA ILE A 435 -7.49 2.23 20.73
C ILE A 435 -6.65 1.93 19.48
N ALA A 436 -7.03 2.46 18.31
CA ALA A 436 -6.43 2.13 17.03
C ALA A 436 -4.91 2.44 17.01
N VAL A 437 -4.09 1.37 17.12
CA VAL A 437 -2.61 1.38 17.04
C VAL A 437 -2.14 1.00 15.63
N ASP A 438 -3.05 0.59 14.75
CA ASP A 438 -2.81 0.31 13.34
C ASP A 438 -1.99 1.42 12.66
N HIS A 439 -2.31 2.69 12.92
CA HIS A 439 -1.57 3.83 12.39
C HIS A 439 -0.11 3.91 12.86
N LEU A 440 0.23 3.37 14.05
CA LEU A 440 1.60 3.32 14.57
C LEU A 440 2.43 2.27 13.86
N ILE A 441 1.84 1.09 13.63
CA ILE A 441 2.48 -0.02 12.94
C ILE A 441 2.66 0.31 11.46
N SER A 442 1.65 0.94 10.84
CA SER A 442 1.72 1.44 9.47
C SER A 442 2.79 2.52 9.34
N GLY A 443 2.82 3.50 10.27
CA GLY A 443 3.84 4.54 10.31
C GLY A 443 5.28 3.99 10.42
N ALA A 444 5.49 3.01 11.29
CA ALA A 444 6.77 2.32 11.42
C ALA A 444 7.17 1.53 10.16
N SER A 445 6.18 0.93 9.47
CA SER A 445 6.39 0.21 8.21
C SER A 445 6.78 1.18 7.09
N ILE A 446 6.11 2.34 6.99
CA ILE A 446 6.43 3.39 6.02
C ILE A 446 7.82 4.00 6.28
N ALA A 447 8.16 4.31 7.54
CA ALA A 447 9.46 4.87 7.90
C ALA A 447 10.62 3.93 7.50
N MET A 448 10.46 2.63 7.71
CA MET A 448 11.45 1.64 7.26
C MET A 448 11.48 1.47 5.75
N SER A 449 10.33 1.48 5.10
CA SER A 449 10.24 1.39 3.65
C SER A 449 10.93 2.59 2.99
N PHE A 450 10.82 3.78 3.58
CA PHE A 450 11.58 4.96 3.17
C PHE A 450 13.09 4.72 3.29
N ALA A 451 13.55 4.18 4.41
CA ALA A 451 14.97 3.85 4.59
C ALA A 451 15.47 2.84 3.54
N VAL A 452 14.71 1.77 3.28
CA VAL A 452 15.02 0.77 2.24
C VAL A 452 15.06 1.43 0.85
N GLY A 453 14.07 2.27 0.52
CA GLY A 453 14.02 3.02 -0.72
C GLY A 453 15.22 3.95 -0.89
N ALA A 454 15.59 4.70 0.14
CA ALA A 454 16.73 5.62 0.09
C ALA A 454 18.06 4.88 -0.16
N VAL A 455 18.28 3.74 0.50
CA VAL A 455 19.47 2.90 0.25
C VAL A 455 19.45 2.34 -1.17
N CYS A 456 18.28 1.93 -1.67
CA CYS A 456 18.11 1.45 -3.05
C CYS A 456 18.40 2.55 -4.09
N ALA A 457 17.98 3.79 -3.82
CA ALA A 457 18.31 4.95 -4.66
C ALA A 457 19.82 5.20 -4.72
N GLY A 458 20.49 5.16 -3.56
CA GLY A 458 21.95 5.25 -3.48
C GLY A 458 22.67 4.13 -4.23
N ALA A 459 22.18 2.88 -4.10
CA ALA A 459 22.70 1.75 -4.87
C ALA A 459 22.50 1.95 -6.39
N GLY A 460 21.34 2.46 -6.81
CA GLY A 460 21.08 2.82 -8.21
C GLY A 460 22.06 3.87 -8.72
N TRP A 461 22.33 4.91 -7.93
CA TRP A 461 23.32 5.94 -8.26
C TRP A 461 24.73 5.36 -8.40
N VAL A 462 25.18 4.54 -7.45
CA VAL A 462 26.50 3.87 -7.51
C VAL A 462 26.61 2.96 -8.72
N LEU A 463 25.61 2.10 -8.97
CA LEU A 463 25.63 1.20 -10.13
C LEU A 463 25.71 1.99 -11.44
N THR A 464 24.93 3.05 -11.58
CA THR A 464 24.89 3.84 -12.82
C THR A 464 26.18 4.61 -13.07
N THR A 465 26.79 5.17 -12.01
CA THR A 465 28.00 6.00 -12.12
C THR A 465 29.31 5.20 -12.16
N SER A 466 29.41 4.12 -11.37
CA SER A 466 30.67 3.38 -11.20
C SER A 466 30.77 2.09 -12.03
N VAL A 467 29.62 1.47 -12.37
CA VAL A 467 29.61 0.19 -13.09
C VAL A 467 29.29 0.39 -14.58
N PHE A 468 28.37 1.30 -14.89
CA PHE A 468 27.89 1.53 -16.25
C PHE A 468 28.39 2.84 -16.89
N ASP A 469 29.21 3.62 -16.17
CA ASP A 469 29.85 4.89 -16.60
C ASP A 469 28.91 5.82 -17.40
N TYR A 470 27.70 6.03 -16.87
CA TYR A 470 26.68 6.82 -17.54
C TYR A 470 26.61 8.24 -16.96
N GLY A 471 26.99 9.25 -17.76
CA GLY A 471 26.94 10.67 -17.40
C GLY A 471 25.74 11.42 -18.00
N GLY A 472 24.96 12.13 -17.19
CA GLY A 472 23.95 13.10 -17.66
C GLY A 472 22.71 13.28 -16.76
N ASP A 473 21.86 14.26 -17.09
CA ASP A 473 20.63 14.63 -16.35
C ASP A 473 19.57 13.50 -16.29
N LYS A 474 19.65 12.52 -17.19
CA LYS A 474 18.74 11.37 -17.25
C LYS A 474 18.99 10.31 -16.15
N VAL A 475 20.08 10.41 -15.39
CA VAL A 475 20.38 9.54 -14.23
C VAL A 475 19.32 9.69 -13.13
N LEU A 476 18.65 10.86 -13.05
CA LEU A 476 17.54 11.13 -12.12
C LEU A 476 16.40 10.14 -12.20
N VAL A 477 16.00 9.75 -13.42
CA VAL A 477 14.90 8.80 -13.61
C VAL A 477 15.27 7.42 -13.03
N VAL A 478 16.53 6.99 -13.19
CA VAL A 478 16.98 5.67 -12.74
C VAL A 478 16.93 5.56 -11.22
N TYR A 479 17.53 6.50 -10.47
CA TYR A 479 17.54 6.39 -9.01
C TYR A 479 16.18 6.65 -8.35
N VAL A 480 15.30 7.44 -8.97
CA VAL A 480 13.91 7.60 -8.51
C VAL A 480 13.15 6.27 -8.63
N VAL A 481 13.29 5.56 -9.74
CA VAL A 481 12.69 4.23 -9.89
C VAL A 481 13.28 3.24 -8.88
N CYS A 482 14.60 3.28 -8.65
CA CYS A 482 15.24 2.46 -7.61
C CYS A 482 14.69 2.76 -6.20
N PHE A 483 14.44 4.03 -5.87
CA PHE A 483 13.77 4.41 -4.63
C PHE A 483 12.40 3.74 -4.50
N PHE A 484 11.55 3.85 -5.53
CA PHE A 484 10.20 3.29 -5.49
C PHE A 484 10.19 1.76 -5.45
N VAL A 485 11.10 1.09 -6.16
CA VAL A 485 11.27 -0.37 -6.08
C VAL A 485 11.60 -0.78 -4.64
N GLY A 486 12.57 -0.10 -4.01
CA GLY A 486 12.93 -0.35 -2.61
C GLY A 486 11.80 -0.05 -1.63
N PHE A 487 11.15 1.10 -1.80
CA PHE A 487 10.04 1.56 -0.96
C PHE A 487 8.84 0.60 -1.02
N VAL A 488 8.37 0.27 -2.22
CA VAL A 488 7.21 -0.63 -2.40
C VAL A 488 7.52 -2.02 -1.87
N THR A 489 8.74 -2.53 -2.10
CA THR A 489 9.18 -3.83 -1.54
C THR A 489 9.15 -3.81 -0.02
N GLY A 490 9.70 -2.75 0.59
CA GLY A 490 9.65 -2.54 2.03
C GLY A 490 8.22 -2.53 2.56
N VAL A 491 7.33 -1.77 1.92
CA VAL A 491 5.93 -1.64 2.35
C VAL A 491 5.28 -3.01 2.37
N ILE A 492 5.37 -3.78 1.27
CA ILE A 492 4.69 -5.08 1.16
C ILE A 492 5.20 -6.09 2.20
N VAL A 493 6.51 -6.14 2.43
CA VAL A 493 7.09 -7.08 3.40
C VAL A 493 6.72 -6.71 4.84
N LEU A 494 6.62 -5.41 5.16
CA LEU A 494 6.34 -4.92 6.51
C LEU A 494 4.83 -4.81 6.82
N ASP A 495 3.98 -4.66 5.81
CA ASP A 495 2.52 -4.59 5.90
C ASP A 495 1.91 -5.87 6.52
N VAL A 496 2.69 -6.94 6.67
CA VAL A 496 2.32 -8.14 7.42
C VAL A 496 1.99 -7.82 8.88
N PHE A 497 2.77 -6.93 9.52
CA PHE A 497 2.54 -6.54 10.91
C PHE A 497 1.22 -5.78 11.06
N GLU A 498 0.95 -4.87 10.11
CA GLU A 498 -0.32 -4.14 10.03
C GLU A 498 -1.47 -5.13 9.83
N SER A 499 -1.34 -6.07 8.89
CA SER A 499 -2.35 -7.08 8.60
C SER A 499 -2.71 -7.94 9.83
N ILE A 500 -1.72 -8.36 10.61
CA ILE A 500 -1.95 -9.12 11.86
C ILE A 500 -2.66 -8.24 12.89
N ALA A 501 -2.16 -7.03 13.13
CA ALA A 501 -2.72 -6.13 14.13
C ALA A 501 -4.17 -5.78 13.82
N THR A 502 -4.47 -5.36 12.59
CA THR A 502 -5.84 -5.02 12.15
C THR A 502 -6.78 -6.21 12.29
N THR A 503 -6.31 -7.43 12.02
CA THR A 503 -7.14 -8.62 12.20
C THR A 503 -7.41 -8.90 13.67
N ILE A 504 -6.41 -8.82 14.55
CA ILE A 504 -6.59 -8.98 16.00
C ILE A 504 -7.60 -7.95 16.52
N TYR A 505 -7.51 -6.70 16.07
CA TYR A 505 -8.45 -5.65 16.41
C TYR A 505 -9.86 -5.94 15.94
N THR A 506 -10.01 -6.38 14.69
CA THR A 506 -11.32 -6.72 14.12
C THR A 506 -11.97 -7.87 14.90
N CYS A 507 -11.22 -8.95 15.17
CA CYS A 507 -11.73 -10.08 15.93
C CYS A 507 -12.04 -9.72 17.40
N PHE A 508 -11.23 -8.85 18.02
CA PHE A 508 -11.47 -8.35 19.37
C PHE A 508 -12.70 -7.44 19.47
N ALA A 509 -12.98 -6.65 18.42
CA ALA A 509 -14.19 -5.85 18.35
C ALA A 509 -15.47 -6.71 18.34
N GLU A 510 -15.40 -7.92 17.76
CA GLU A 510 -16.52 -8.85 17.72
C GLU A 510 -16.65 -9.68 19.01
N GLU A 511 -15.59 -10.38 19.42
CA GLU A 511 -15.63 -11.36 20.52
C GLU A 511 -14.37 -11.29 21.39
N PRO A 512 -14.25 -10.28 22.28
CA PRO A 512 -13.02 -10.02 23.03
C PRO A 512 -12.64 -11.15 23.99
N TYR A 513 -13.61 -11.86 24.55
CA TYR A 513 -13.43 -12.90 25.56
C TYR A 513 -12.67 -14.14 25.02
N LEU A 514 -12.75 -14.43 23.73
CA LEU A 514 -12.04 -15.56 23.12
C LEU A 514 -10.52 -15.38 23.18
N LEU A 515 -10.06 -14.12 23.17
CA LEU A 515 -8.63 -13.82 23.26
C LEU A 515 -8.03 -14.20 24.60
N GLU A 516 -8.81 -14.23 25.68
CA GLU A 516 -8.33 -14.59 27.02
C GLU A 516 -7.77 -16.02 27.06
N GLY A 517 -8.44 -16.95 26.37
CA GLY A 517 -8.02 -18.35 26.25
C GLY A 517 -6.82 -18.57 25.32
N VAL A 518 -6.53 -17.64 24.41
CA VAL A 518 -5.43 -17.74 23.44
C VAL A 518 -4.18 -16.98 23.91
N ASN A 519 -4.34 -15.75 24.39
CA ASN A 519 -3.27 -14.89 24.87
C ASN A 519 -3.80 -13.93 25.95
N SER A 520 -3.81 -14.41 27.20
CA SER A 520 -4.33 -13.64 28.35
C SER A 520 -3.59 -12.31 28.61
N PRO A 521 -2.23 -12.22 28.46
CA PRO A 521 -1.53 -10.93 28.56
C PRO A 521 -2.01 -9.90 27.52
N LEU A 522 -2.17 -10.30 26.26
CA LEU A 522 -2.67 -9.43 25.20
C LEU A 522 -4.12 -9.00 25.48
N TYR A 523 -4.98 -9.94 25.90
CA TYR A 523 -6.36 -9.66 26.28
C TYR A 523 -6.44 -8.58 27.36
N ARG A 524 -5.69 -8.74 28.46
CA ARG A 524 -5.64 -7.73 29.53
C ARG A 524 -5.17 -6.37 29.03
N SER A 525 -4.15 -6.34 28.18
CA SER A 525 -3.65 -5.10 27.61
C SER A 525 -4.70 -4.39 26.74
N LEU A 526 -5.35 -5.12 25.83
CA LEU A 526 -6.39 -4.55 24.95
C LEU A 526 -7.62 -4.11 25.75
N MET A 527 -8.05 -4.90 26.73
CA MET A 527 -9.19 -4.56 27.58
C MET A 527 -8.91 -3.32 28.43
N ASN A 528 -7.70 -3.21 29.01
CA ASN A 528 -7.29 -2.01 29.74
C ASN A 528 -7.27 -0.76 28.86
N SER A 529 -6.75 -0.88 27.63
CA SER A 529 -6.79 0.23 26.66
C SER A 529 -8.22 0.58 26.24
N TRP A 530 -9.10 -0.41 26.12
CA TRP A 530 -10.51 -0.21 25.81
C TRP A 530 -11.25 0.55 26.91
N TYR A 531 -11.12 0.14 28.17
CA TYR A 531 -11.70 0.86 29.30
C TYR A 531 -11.21 2.31 29.38
N LYS A 532 -9.89 2.54 29.25
CA LYS A 532 -9.34 3.90 29.22
C LYS A 532 -9.88 4.76 28.09
N SER A 533 -10.16 4.16 26.93
CA SER A 533 -10.71 4.90 25.78
C SER A 533 -12.16 5.34 25.97
N GLN A 534 -12.89 4.72 26.91
CA GLN A 534 -14.26 5.05 27.26
C GLN A 534 -14.38 6.03 28.42
N GLU A 535 -13.30 6.24 29.20
CA GLU A 535 -13.31 7.24 30.25
C GLU A 535 -13.57 8.62 29.62
N PRO A 536 -14.61 9.37 30.04
CA PRO A 536 -14.79 10.73 29.59
C PRO A 536 -13.53 11.50 29.97
N ALA A 537 -12.96 12.25 29.02
CA ALA A 537 -11.80 13.09 29.28
C ALA A 537 -12.10 13.94 30.51
N LYS A 538 -11.50 13.58 31.66
CA LYS A 538 -11.61 14.38 32.87
C LYS A 538 -11.12 15.75 32.48
N THR A 539 -12.01 16.74 32.49
CA THR A 539 -11.64 18.14 32.49
C THR A 539 -10.56 18.29 33.55
N GLU A 540 -9.36 18.69 33.12
CA GLU A 540 -8.31 19.21 33.98
C GLU A 540 -8.86 20.47 34.67
N SER A 541 -9.66 20.29 35.72
CA SER A 541 -10.17 21.35 36.58
C SER A 541 -10.34 20.86 38.01
N ASP A 542 -9.55 19.87 38.44
CA ASP A 542 -9.52 19.43 39.84
C ASP A 542 -8.08 19.18 40.33
N SER A 543 -7.14 19.96 39.79
CA SER A 543 -5.83 20.19 40.42
C SER A 543 -5.85 21.57 41.07
N GLY A 544 -6.64 21.68 42.14
CA GLY A 544 -6.74 22.87 42.97
C GLY A 544 -6.90 22.46 44.42
N GLU A 545 -5.76 22.27 45.09
CA GLU A 545 -5.58 22.25 46.55
C GLU A 545 -6.26 21.12 47.35
N THR A 546 -5.41 20.24 47.90
CA THR A 546 -5.46 19.90 49.33
C THR A 546 -4.13 19.26 49.72
N GLU A 547 -3.12 20.09 49.95
CA GLU A 547 -2.07 19.77 50.92
C GLU A 547 -2.53 20.30 52.29
N SER A 548 -2.84 19.41 53.22
CA SER A 548 -2.23 19.41 54.57
C SER A 548 -2.84 18.32 55.46
N VAL A 549 -1.92 17.60 56.10
CA VAL A 549 -2.14 16.56 57.09
C VAL A 549 -2.25 17.21 58.48
N SER A 550 -3.29 16.86 59.26
CA SER A 550 -3.25 16.75 60.75
C SER A 550 -4.65 16.35 61.26
N SER A 551 -4.86 15.11 61.69
CA SER A 551 -4.84 14.65 63.10
C SER A 551 -6.08 15.01 63.95
N VAL A 552 -6.47 14.05 64.81
CA VAL A 552 -7.39 14.15 65.96
C VAL A 552 -8.85 13.76 65.64
N HIS A 553 -9.20 12.48 65.84
CA HIS A 553 -9.83 11.95 67.06
C HIS A 553 -11.30 12.36 67.20
N SER A 554 -12.22 11.42 67.01
CA SER A 554 -13.03 10.86 68.11
C SER A 554 -14.00 9.81 67.59
N SER A 555 -13.84 8.63 68.15
CA SER A 555 -14.80 7.54 68.30
C SER A 555 -16.14 8.01 68.87
N GLU A 556 -17.26 7.41 68.45
CA GLU A 556 -18.13 6.55 69.29
C GLU A 556 -19.54 6.34 68.70
N LEU A 557 -19.99 5.09 68.84
CA LEU A 557 -21.34 4.61 69.20
C LEU A 557 -22.55 4.82 68.25
N ALA A 558 -22.91 3.69 67.65
CA ALA A 558 -24.20 3.00 67.70
C ALA A 558 -25.51 3.75 68.10
N HIS A 559 -26.55 3.36 67.35
CA HIS A 559 -27.97 3.22 67.68
C HIS A 559 -29.01 4.26 67.21
N SER A 560 -30.08 3.65 66.67
CA SER A 560 -31.51 4.02 66.64
C SER A 560 -32.04 5.08 65.65
N GLU A 561 -32.95 4.58 64.81
CA GLU A 561 -34.06 5.19 64.03
C GLU A 561 -34.89 6.27 64.80
N PRO A 562 -36.02 6.78 64.24
CA PRO A 562 -36.26 7.49 62.97
C PRO A 562 -37.11 8.78 63.22
N GLU A 563 -37.80 9.26 62.18
CA GLU A 563 -38.93 10.23 62.16
C GLU A 563 -38.68 11.73 61.90
N ASP A 564 -39.14 12.12 60.70
CA ASP A 564 -40.13 13.15 60.40
C ASP A 564 -39.91 14.66 60.67
N ASP A 565 -40.37 15.38 59.64
CA ASP A 565 -41.09 16.66 59.62
C ASP A 565 -40.34 17.99 59.41
N LYS A 566 -40.68 18.61 58.25
CA LYS A 566 -40.88 20.05 57.96
C LYS A 566 -39.61 20.94 57.97
N VAL A 567 -39.30 21.74 56.95
CA VAL A 567 -40.09 22.66 56.09
C VAL A 567 -39.38 22.83 54.74
#